data_AF-A0A409XL91-F1
#
_entry.id   AF-A0A409XL91-F1
#
_cell.length_a   1.000
_cell.length_b   1.000
_cell.length_c   1.000
_cell.angle_alpha   90.00
_cell.angle_beta   90.00
_cell.angle_gamma   90.00
#
_symmetry.space_group_name_H-M   'P 1'
#
loop_
_entity.id
_entity.type
_entity.pdbx_description
1 polymer ?
#
loop_
_entity_poly.entity_id
_entity_poly.type
_entity_poly.pdbx_seq_one_letter_code
_entity_poly.pdbx_strand_id
1 'polypeptide(L)'
;MSLSVPVVGHVDLDKDYSQYQACKAADPQLVFAAIRYGEGPPELVEYNQCVPWRKDGDVIANAVFCQPASCFVFSDVNCEVGPSVPVPVDVPVPIDFLNAVDFVELLGQSAYCSPNKIPRVN
;
A
#
# COMPACT_ATOMS: atom_id res chain seq x y z
N MET A 1 -1.75 -33.51 -3.00
CA MET A 1 -2.39 -32.18 -3.02
C MET A 1 -1.29 -31.15 -2.81
N SER A 2 -0.95 -30.39 -3.84
CA SER A 2 0.09 -29.36 -3.75
C SER A 2 -0.51 -28.14 -3.07
N LEU A 3 -0.06 -27.82 -1.85
CA LEU A 3 -0.36 -26.54 -1.23
C LEU A 3 0.45 -25.47 -1.97
N SER A 4 -0.18 -24.78 -2.92
CA SER A 4 0.30 -23.50 -3.44
C SER A 4 0.03 -22.44 -2.38
N VAL A 5 0.93 -22.36 -1.41
CA VAL A 5 1.05 -21.18 -0.54
C VAL A 5 1.43 -20.02 -1.46
N PRO A 6 0.70 -18.89 -1.49
CA PRO A 6 1.10 -17.74 -2.29
C PRO A 6 2.50 -17.35 -1.85
N VAL A 7 3.43 -17.39 -2.80
CA VAL A 7 4.84 -17.06 -2.59
C VAL A 7 4.88 -15.63 -2.08
N VAL A 8 5.29 -15.49 -0.83
CA VAL A 8 5.72 -14.24 -0.19
C VAL A 8 6.58 -13.50 -1.22
N GLY A 9 6.19 -12.28 -1.59
CA GLY A 9 6.92 -11.47 -2.58
C GLY A 9 8.42 -11.55 -2.29
N HIS A 10 9.21 -11.95 -3.29
CA HIS A 10 10.65 -12.04 -3.12
C HIS A 10 11.15 -10.62 -2.83
N VAL A 11 11.87 -10.42 -1.72
CA VAL A 11 12.49 -9.13 -1.41
C VAL A 11 13.54 -8.87 -2.49
N ASP A 12 13.21 -7.98 -3.41
CA ASP A 12 14.07 -7.52 -4.48
C ASP A 12 14.53 -6.11 -4.10
N LEU A 13 15.69 -6.06 -3.42
CA LEU A 13 16.20 -4.82 -2.81
C LEU A 13 16.37 -3.69 -3.83
N ASP A 14 16.70 -4.01 -5.08
CA ASP A 14 16.87 -3.01 -6.13
C ASP A 14 15.50 -2.43 -6.53
N LYS A 15 14.49 -3.29 -6.69
CA LYS A 15 13.12 -2.84 -6.98
C LYS A 15 12.52 -2.06 -5.80
N ASP A 16 12.69 -2.55 -4.58
CA ASP A 16 12.15 -1.92 -3.37
C ASP A 16 12.81 -0.55 -3.14
N TYR A 17 14.14 -0.45 -3.32
CA TYR A 17 14.84 0.83 -3.30
C TYR A 17 14.34 1.78 -4.38
N SER A 18 14.13 1.30 -5.62
CA SER A 18 13.62 2.12 -6.71
C SER A 18 12.21 2.66 -6.42
N GLN A 19 11.35 1.83 -5.82
CA GLN A 19 9.99 2.18 -5.41
C GLN A 19 10.00 3.22 -4.29
N TYR A 20 10.89 3.06 -3.30
CA TYR A 20 11.10 4.05 -2.24
C TYR A 20 11.55 5.41 -2.81
N GLN A 21 12.52 5.42 -3.73
CA GLN A 21 12.98 6.67 -4.36
C GLN A 21 11.87 7.32 -5.18
N ALA A 22 11.08 6.54 -5.92
CA ALA A 22 9.94 7.04 -6.68
C ALA A 22 8.89 7.69 -5.77
N CYS A 23 8.54 7.05 -4.65
CA CYS A 23 7.62 7.60 -3.66
C CYS A 23 8.17 8.91 -3.06
N LYS A 24 9.44 8.92 -2.64
CA LYS A 24 10.07 10.09 -2.03
C LYS A 24 10.18 11.29 -2.99
N ALA A 25 10.35 11.04 -4.28
CA ALA A 25 10.45 12.08 -5.30
C ALA A 25 9.08 12.63 -5.75
N ALA A 26 7.99 11.96 -5.40
CA ALA A 26 6.64 12.39 -5.77
C ALA A 26 6.17 13.62 -4.99
N ASP A 27 5.12 14.30 -5.49
CA ASP A 27 4.55 15.45 -4.80
C ASP A 27 3.91 15.00 -3.47
N PRO A 28 4.45 15.44 -2.31
CA PRO A 28 3.96 14.99 -1.01
C PRO A 28 2.57 15.55 -0.66
N GLN A 29 2.02 16.49 -1.44
CA GLN A 29 0.65 16.96 -1.27
C GLN A 29 -0.38 16.03 -1.93
N LEU A 30 0.05 15.28 -2.95
CA LEU A 30 -0.82 14.43 -3.75
C LEU A 30 -0.57 12.95 -3.48
N VAL A 31 0.69 12.52 -3.45
CA VAL A 31 1.11 11.13 -3.34
C VAL A 31 1.52 10.79 -1.91
N PHE A 32 1.13 9.61 -1.44
CA PHE A 32 1.46 9.13 -0.10
C PHE A 32 2.17 7.78 -0.07
N ALA A 33 1.96 6.95 -1.10
CA ALA A 33 2.55 5.64 -1.18
C ALA A 33 2.98 5.30 -2.61
N ALA A 34 3.80 4.28 -2.74
CA ALA A 34 4.09 3.58 -3.99
C ALA A 34 3.83 2.10 -3.76
N ILE A 35 3.13 1.44 -4.68
CA ILE A 35 2.69 0.04 -4.56
C ILE A 35 3.12 -0.73 -5.79
N ARG A 36 3.48 -2.01 -5.61
CA ARG A 36 3.78 -2.93 -6.69
C ARG A 36 2.86 -4.14 -6.64
N TYR A 37 2.23 -4.49 -7.76
CA TYR A 37 1.45 -5.71 -7.91
C TYR A 37 2.31 -6.78 -8.60
N GLY A 38 2.41 -7.97 -7.99
CA GLY A 38 3.26 -9.06 -8.50
C GLY A 38 4.69 -8.60 -8.84
N GLU A 39 5.12 -8.88 -10.07
CA GLU A 39 6.42 -8.48 -10.64
C GLU A 39 6.35 -7.19 -11.49
N GLY A 40 5.23 -6.47 -11.42
CA GLY A 40 5.00 -5.25 -12.18
C GLY A 40 5.89 -4.07 -11.77
N PRO A 41 5.81 -2.94 -12.49
CA PRO A 41 6.48 -1.71 -12.08
C PRO A 41 5.83 -1.12 -10.81
N PRO A 42 6.54 -0.24 -10.07
CA PRO A 42 5.95 0.51 -8.98
C PRO A 42 4.93 1.53 -9.51
N GLU A 43 3.77 1.62 -8.85
CA GLU A 43 2.69 2.57 -9.11
C GLU A 43 2.61 3.59 -7.97
N LEU A 44 2.60 4.88 -8.31
CA LEU A 44 2.40 5.93 -7.32
C LEU A 44 0.93 6.03 -6.92
N VAL A 45 0.70 6.23 -5.62
CA VAL A 45 -0.62 6.26 -5.03
C VAL A 45 -0.89 7.63 -4.42
N GLU A 46 -1.80 8.33 -5.07
CA GLU A 46 -2.40 9.57 -4.61
C GLU A 46 -3.35 9.36 -3.43
N TYR A 47 -3.50 10.37 -2.59
CA TYR A 47 -4.53 10.43 -1.58
C TYR A 47 -5.92 10.36 -2.21
N ASN A 48 -6.89 9.92 -1.41
CA ASN A 48 -8.31 9.98 -1.72
C ASN A 48 -8.72 9.15 -2.95
N GLN A 49 -7.92 8.14 -3.31
CA GLN A 49 -8.30 7.11 -4.28
C GLN A 49 -8.42 5.74 -3.61
N CYS A 50 -9.23 4.87 -4.22
CA CYS A 50 -9.28 3.47 -3.82
C CYS A 50 -8.00 2.76 -4.27
N VAL A 51 -7.40 2.03 -3.35
CA VAL A 51 -6.24 1.18 -3.58
C VAL A 51 -6.72 -0.26 -3.53
N PRO A 52 -6.91 -0.92 -4.68
CA PRO A 52 -7.36 -2.30 -4.69
C PRO A 52 -6.25 -3.24 -4.20
N TRP A 53 -6.57 -4.27 -3.42
CA TRP A 53 -5.55 -5.25 -3.02
C TRP A 53 -5.11 -6.20 -4.15
N ARG A 54 -5.89 -6.24 -5.24
CA ARG A 54 -5.65 -7.02 -6.45
C ARG A 54 -6.00 -6.21 -7.69
N LYS A 55 -5.13 -6.25 -8.69
CA LYS A 55 -5.30 -5.62 -10.00
C LYS A 55 -4.86 -6.58 -11.09
N ASP A 56 -5.69 -6.77 -12.11
CA ASP A 56 -5.41 -7.66 -13.25
C ASP A 56 -5.01 -9.12 -12.89
N GLY A 57 -5.49 -9.61 -11.74
CA GLY A 57 -5.19 -10.96 -11.23
C GLY A 57 -4.01 -11.02 -10.25
N ASP A 58 -3.14 -10.01 -10.27
CA ASP A 58 -2.00 -9.88 -9.39
C ASP A 58 -2.36 -9.20 -8.07
N VAL A 59 -1.76 -9.68 -6.99
CA VAL A 59 -1.93 -9.10 -5.64
C VAL A 59 -0.79 -8.12 -5.35
N ILE A 60 -1.01 -7.21 -4.40
CA ILE A 60 0.07 -6.33 -3.91
C ILE A 60 1.23 -7.18 -3.39
N ALA A 61 2.41 -6.97 -3.97
CA ALA A 61 3.66 -7.61 -3.58
C ALA A 61 4.43 -6.79 -2.55
N ASN A 62 4.42 -5.46 -2.69
CA ASN A 62 5.08 -4.51 -1.78
C ASN A 62 4.31 -3.16 -1.78
N ALA A 63 4.33 -2.45 -0.65
CA ALA A 63 3.90 -1.06 -0.54
C ALA A 63 4.88 -0.23 0.30
N VAL A 64 5.25 0.95 -0.19
CA VAL A 64 6.11 1.92 0.50
C VAL A 64 5.29 3.17 0.80
N PHE A 65 5.25 3.62 2.05
CA PHE A 65 4.57 4.84 2.45
C PHE A 65 5.60 5.96 2.67
N CYS A 66 5.55 6.98 1.80
CA CYS A 66 6.42 8.15 1.89
C CYS A 66 5.75 9.36 2.55
N GLN A 67 4.42 9.39 2.68
CA GLN A 67 3.70 10.39 3.46
C GLN A 67 2.70 9.73 4.42
N PRO A 68 2.41 10.36 5.58
CA PRO A 68 1.53 9.76 6.56
C PRO A 68 0.08 9.86 6.12
N ALA A 69 -0.69 8.81 6.34
CA ALA A 69 -2.07 8.72 5.90
C ALA A 69 -2.96 8.04 6.94
N SER A 70 -4.25 8.36 6.91
CA SER A 70 -5.30 7.61 7.61
C SER A 70 -6.07 6.80 6.58
N CYS A 71 -6.04 5.47 6.69
CA CYS A 71 -6.58 4.54 5.71
C CYS A 71 -7.82 3.80 6.25
N PHE A 72 -8.92 3.85 5.50
CA PHE A 72 -10.08 3.00 5.74
C PHE A 72 -9.98 1.74 4.88
N VAL A 73 -10.23 0.59 5.49
CA VAL A 73 -10.21 -0.72 4.82
C VAL A 73 -11.62 -1.08 4.34
N PHE A 74 -11.75 -1.69 3.17
CA PHE A 74 -13.01 -2.11 2.56
C PHE A 74 -12.97 -3.57 2.13
N SER A 75 -14.13 -4.25 2.22
CA SER A 75 -14.25 -5.70 2.05
C SER A 75 -14.22 -6.18 0.61
N ASP A 76 -14.44 -5.27 -0.34
CA ASP A 76 -14.39 -5.53 -1.77
C ASP A 76 -13.13 -4.92 -2.41
N VAL A 77 -12.94 -5.12 -3.71
CA VAL A 77 -11.74 -4.63 -4.44
C VAL A 77 -11.90 -3.16 -4.84
N ASN A 78 -13.13 -2.66 -4.97
CA ASN A 78 -13.43 -1.34 -5.52
C ASN A 78 -13.72 -0.29 -4.43
N CYS A 79 -13.54 -0.62 -3.15
CA CYS A 79 -13.88 0.21 -2.01
C CYS A 79 -15.37 0.63 -1.95
N GLU A 80 -16.29 -0.23 -2.41
CA GLU A 80 -17.74 0.03 -2.43
C GLU A 80 -18.49 -0.52 -1.20
N VAL A 81 -17.91 -1.51 -0.51
CA VAL A 81 -18.49 -2.24 0.61
C VAL A 81 -17.62 -2.07 1.85
N GLY A 82 -17.95 -1.06 2.64
CA GLY A 82 -17.21 -0.69 3.85
C GLY A 82 -17.50 0.74 4.30
N PRO A 83 -16.69 1.29 5.23
CA PRO A 83 -15.48 0.69 5.80
C PRO A 83 -15.76 -0.60 6.57
N SER A 84 -14.89 -1.60 6.43
CA SER A 84 -14.99 -2.88 7.16
C SER A 84 -14.64 -2.76 8.63
N VAL A 85 -13.96 -1.67 9.01
CA VAL A 85 -13.67 -1.28 10.39
C VAL A 85 -14.10 0.17 10.62
N PRO A 86 -14.68 0.51 11.79
CA PRO A 86 -15.25 1.84 12.05
C PRO A 86 -14.20 2.93 12.29
N VAL A 87 -12.92 2.57 12.45
CA VAL A 87 -11.82 3.50 12.76
C VAL A 87 -10.75 3.35 11.68
N PRO A 88 -10.22 4.46 11.13
CA PRO A 88 -9.14 4.38 10.14
C PRO A 88 -7.84 3.91 10.79
N VAL A 89 -7.02 3.23 10.01
CA VAL A 89 -5.66 2.87 10.38
C VAL A 89 -4.74 4.04 10.05
N ASP A 90 -4.10 4.60 11.08
CA ASP A 90 -3.09 5.63 10.89
C ASP A 90 -1.75 4.98 10.52
N VAL A 91 -1.24 5.32 9.35
CA VAL A 91 0.07 4.88 8.86
C VAL A 91 1.07 6.01 9.06
N PRO A 92 2.02 5.88 10.02
CA PRO A 92 3.09 6.86 10.20
C PRO A 92 4.17 6.69 9.12
N VAL A 93 5.08 7.67 9.00
CA VAL A 93 6.20 7.63 8.04
C VAL A 93 7.56 7.97 8.67
N PRO A 94 8.67 7.53 8.06
CA PRO A 94 8.74 6.60 6.92
C PRO A 94 8.51 5.14 7.34
N ILE A 95 7.66 4.41 6.61
CA ILE A 95 7.51 2.95 6.76
C ILE A 95 7.72 2.31 5.38
N ASP A 96 8.62 1.34 5.35
CA ASP A 96 8.83 0.42 4.24
C ASP A 96 8.20 -0.92 4.65
N PHE A 97 7.13 -1.34 3.98
CA PHE A 97 6.57 -2.67 4.21
C PHE A 97 7.30 -3.65 3.27
N LEU A 98 8.33 -4.28 3.81
CA LEU A 98 9.23 -5.21 3.10
C LEU A 98 8.57 -6.52 2.67
N ASN A 99 7.32 -6.76 3.05
CA ASN A 99 6.61 -8.02 2.86
C ASN A 99 5.09 -7.79 2.76
N ALA A 100 4.46 -8.44 1.78
CA ALA A 100 3.01 -8.47 1.61
C ALA A 100 2.25 -8.94 2.87
N VAL A 101 2.89 -9.69 3.77
CA VAL A 101 2.30 -10.11 5.05
C VAL A 101 1.99 -8.90 5.92
N ASP A 102 2.88 -7.90 6.02
CA ASP A 102 2.64 -6.73 6.87
C ASP A 102 1.57 -5.80 6.27
N PHE A 103 1.48 -5.69 4.94
CA PHE A 103 0.41 -4.94 4.27
C PHE A 103 -0.94 -5.69 4.29
N VAL A 104 -0.93 -7.01 4.17
CA VAL A 104 -2.14 -7.86 4.25
C VAL A 104 -2.63 -8.04 5.69
N GLU A 105 -1.73 -8.00 6.67
CA GLU A 105 -2.10 -8.06 8.09
C GLU A 105 -2.64 -6.71 8.59
N LEU A 106 -2.17 -5.59 8.02
CA LEU A 106 -2.63 -4.24 8.41
C LEU A 106 -3.81 -3.73 7.57
N LEU A 107 -3.83 -3.98 6.25
CA LEU A 107 -4.85 -3.48 5.34
C LEU A 107 -5.64 -4.59 4.64
N GLY A 108 -5.04 -5.76 4.35
CA GLY A 108 -5.68 -7.06 4.04
C GLY A 108 -6.71 -7.14 2.90
N GLN A 109 -7.08 -6.00 2.36
CA GLN A 109 -8.24 -5.74 1.51
C GLN A 109 -7.97 -4.40 0.79
N SER A 110 -8.96 -3.82 0.12
CA SER A 110 -8.76 -2.51 -0.51
C SER A 110 -8.75 -1.39 0.54
N ALA A 111 -8.05 -0.30 0.24
CA ALA A 111 -7.91 0.81 1.17
C ALA A 111 -8.19 2.16 0.50
N TYR A 112 -8.80 3.07 1.26
CA TYR A 112 -8.93 4.48 0.89
C TYR A 112 -8.18 5.32 1.92
N CYS A 113 -7.14 6.02 1.48
CA CYS A 113 -6.24 6.73 2.37
C CYS A 113 -6.33 8.25 2.17
N SER A 114 -6.40 8.99 3.25
CA SER A 114 -6.47 10.46 3.27
C SER A 114 -5.31 11.07 4.06
N PRO A 115 -4.94 12.34 3.81
CA PRO A 115 -3.90 13.01 4.58
C PRO A 115 -4.29 13.05 6.06
N ASN A 116 -3.35 12.74 6.95
CA ASN A 116 -3.57 12.78 8.39
C ASN A 116 -2.80 13.94 9.05
N LYS A 117 -2.92 14.02 10.38
CA LYS A 117 -2.28 15.07 11.20
C LYS A 117 -0.90 14.68 11.74
N ILE A 118 -0.40 13.49 11.39
CA ILE A 118 0.95 13.08 11.82
C ILE A 118 1.95 14.00 11.14
N PRO A 119 2.91 14.60 11.88
CA PRO A 119 3.92 15.46 11.29
C PRO A 119 4.70 14.73 10.19
N ARG A 120 4.87 15.39 9.05
CA ARG A 120 5.72 14.89 7.96
C ARG A 120 7.17 14.97 8.43
N VAL A 121 7.87 13.85 8.40
CA VAL A 121 9.30 13.82 8.67
C VAL A 121 9.98 14.16 7.35
N ASN A 122 10.61 15.35 7.28
CA ASN A 122 11.38 15.80 6.11
C ASN A 122 12.66 14.99 5.92
#